data_AF-A0A0Q8V326-F1
#
_entry.id   AF-A0A0Q8V326-F1
#
_cell.length_a   1.000
_cell.length_b   1.000
_cell.length_c   1.000
_cell.angle_alpha   90.00
_cell.angle_beta   90.00
_cell.angle_gamma   90.00
#
_symmetry.space_group_name_H-M   'P 1'
#
loop_
_entity.id
_entity.type
_entity.pdbx_description
1 polymer ?
#
loop_
_entity_poly.entity_id
_entity_poly.type
_entity_poly.pdbx_seq_one_letter_code
_entity_poly.pdbx_strand_id
1 'polypeptide(L)' 'MWVRPAFVPSELPGLVLDWRSGEKGWEGLVSYADREGRIVTEWLPASNLRPIKTSPNTGSAYG' A
#
# COMPACT_ATOMS: atom_id res chain seq x y z
N MET A 1 28.38 21.86 4.76
CA MET A 1 27.65 20.80 5.48
C MET A 1 26.70 20.16 4.49
N TRP A 2 27.02 18.98 3.95
CA TRP A 2 26.15 18.27 3.01
C TRP A 2 25.10 17.48 3.80
N VAL A 3 23.83 17.87 3.68
CA VAL A 3 22.72 17.13 4.29
C VAL A 3 22.25 16.12 3.25
N ARG A 4 22.54 14.84 3.48
CA ARG A 4 21.94 13.73 2.74
C ARG A 4 20.42 13.82 2.91
N PRO A 5 19.62 14.00 1.84
CA PRO A 5 18.17 14.01 2.00
C PRO A 5 17.77 12.66 2.58
N ALA A 6 17.01 12.68 3.68
CA ALA A 6 16.47 11.47 4.26
C ALA A 6 15.61 10.81 3.17
N PHE A 7 16.14 9.73 2.59
CA PHE A 7 15.39 8.86 1.68
C PHE A 7 14.38 8.11 2.54
N VAL A 8 13.29 8.79 2.90
CA VAL A 8 12.16 8.14 3.56
C VAL A 8 11.51 7.29 2.47
N PRO A 9 11.46 5.95 2.61
CA PRO A 9 10.69 5.14 1.69
C PRO A 9 9.25 5.62 1.78
N SER A 10 8.73 6.25 0.72
CA SER A 10 7.35 6.73 0.67
C SER A 10 6.35 5.60 0.43
N GLU A 11 6.71 4.37 0.80
CA GLU A 11 5.83 3.22 0.73
C GLU A 11 4.84 3.36 1.88
N LEU A 12 3.62 3.76 1.54
CA LEU A 12 2.54 3.86 2.51
C LEU A 12 1.93 2.46 2.67
N PRO A 13 1.92 1.89 3.89
CA PRO A 13 1.27 0.62 4.12
C PRO A 13 -0.22 0.79 3.83
N GLY A 14 -0.76 -0.08 2.98
CA GLY A 14 -2.14 -0.05 2.54
C GLY A 14 -2.71 -1.45 2.42
N LEU A 15 -4.03 -1.54 2.54
CA LEU A 15 -4.79 -2.76 2.36
C LEU A 15 -5.51 -2.72 1.02
N VAL A 16 -5.28 -3.74 0.19
CA VAL A 16 -6.05 -3.95 -1.04
C VAL A 16 -7.39 -4.58 -0.67
N LEU A 17 -8.48 -3.92 -1.06
CA LEU A 17 -9.86 -4.32 -0.76
C LEU A 17 -10.51 -5.05 -1.95
N ASP A 18 -10.19 -4.63 -3.18
CA ASP A 18 -10.79 -5.18 -4.40
C ASP A 18 -9.87 -5.00 -5.61
N TRP A 19 -10.15 -5.71 -6.70
CA TRP A 19 -9.44 -5.65 -7.98
C TRP A 19 -10.40 -5.42 -9.14
N ARG A 20 -10.01 -4.57 -10.09
CA ARG A 20 -10.73 -4.39 -11.35
C ARG A 20 -9.77 -4.27 -12.53
N SER A 21 -10.29 -4.55 -13.73
CA SER A 21 -9.62 -4.18 -14.98
C SER A 21 -10.03 -2.77 -15.40
N GLY A 22 -9.05 -1.92 -15.70
CA GLY A 22 -9.24 -0.58 -16.25
C GLY A 22 -8.54 -0.44 -17.61
N GLU A 23 -8.69 0.73 -18.25
CA GLU A 23 -8.16 0.98 -19.60
C GLU A 23 -6.64 0.83 -19.71
N LYS A 24 -5.91 1.07 -18.62
CA LYS A 24 -4.44 1.00 -18.54
C LYS A 24 -3.93 -0.30 -17.90
N GLY A 25 -4.82 -1.26 -17.63
CA GLY A 25 -4.51 -2.52 -16.96
C GLY A 25 -5.23 -2.70 -15.63
N TRP A 26 -4.70 -3.57 -14.77
CA TRP A 26 -5.31 -3.86 -13.47
C TRP A 26 -5.15 -2.71 -12.47
N GLU A 27 -6.21 -2.44 -11.73
CA GLU A 27 -6.26 -1.48 -10.64
C GLU A 27 -6.76 -2.18 -9.37
N GLY A 28 -6.18 -1.82 -8.23
CA GLY A 28 -6.62 -2.27 -6.92
C GLY A 28 -7.30 -1.13 -6.16
N LEU A 29 -8.43 -1.40 -5.52
CA LEU A 29 -9.02 -0.48 -4.55
C LEU A 29 -8.23 -0.59 -3.26
N VAL A 30 -7.52 0.46 -2.88
CA VAL A 30 -6.59 0.41 -1.74
C VAL A 30 -7.02 1.42 -0.70
N SER A 31 -7.10 0.98 0.56
CA SER A 31 -7.23 1.85 1.71
C SER A 31 -5.88 1.99 2.40
N TYR A 32 -5.41 3.22 2.59
CA TYR A 32 -4.12 3.51 3.20
C TYR A 32 -4.17 4.83 3.98
N ALA A 33 -3.20 5.02 4.89
CA ALA A 33 -3.02 6.29 5.58
C ALA A 33 -2.12 7.21 4.74
N ASP A 34 -2.62 8.40 4.39
CA ASP A 34 -1.82 9.42 3.72
C ASP A 34 -0.72 9.97 4.65
N ARG A 35 0.15 10.84 4.12
CA ARG A 35 1.23 11.44 4.91
C ARG A 35 0.75 12.36 6.03
N GLU A 36 -0.50 12.80 5.98
CA GLU A 36 -1.16 13.62 6.98
C GLU A 36 -1.94 12.77 7.99
N GLY A 37 -1.88 11.43 7.87
CA GLY A 37 -2.55 10.48 8.74
C GLY A 37 -4.03 10.25 8.44
N ARG A 38 -4.55 10.77 7.31
CA ARG A 38 -5.94 10.55 6.89
C ARG A 38 -6.07 9.22 6.17
N ILE A 39 -7.18 8.52 6.41
CA ILE A 39 -7.49 7.30 5.69
C ILE A 39 -8.08 7.67 4.33
N VAL A 40 -7.42 7.25 3.27
CA VAL A 40 -7.84 7.43 1.88
C VAL A 40 -8.16 6.06 1.30
N THR A 41 -9.23 5.98 0.53
CA THR A 41 -9.62 4.77 -0.21
C THR A 41 -9.80 5.15 -1.67
N GLU A 42 -8.93 4.64 -2.54
CA GLU A 42 -8.94 4.97 -3.97
C GLU A 42 -8.45 3.82 -4.84
N TRP A 43 -8.74 3.89 -6.14
CA TRP A 43 -8.23 2.95 -7.12
C TRP A 43 -6.82 3.33 -7.55
N LEU A 44 -5.86 2.45 -7.32
CA LEU A 44 -4.47 2.63 -7.72
C LEU A 44 -4.06 1.61 -8.79
N PRO A 45 -3.24 2.00 -9.78
CA PRO A 45 -2.68 1.05 -10.73
C PRO A 45 -1.89 -0.05 -10.02
N ALA A 46 -1.99 -1.29 -10.50
CA ALA A 46 -1.27 -2.43 -9.93
C ALA A 46 0.26 -2.20 -9.91
N SER A 47 0.81 -1.41 -10.84
CA SER A 47 2.23 -1.01 -10.87
C SER A 47 2.67 -0.17 -9.67
N ASN A 48 1.74 0.49 -8.98
CA ASN A 48 2.01 1.29 -7.79
C ASN A 48 1.97 0.45 -6.51
N LEU A 49 1.45 -0.79 -6.59
CA LEU A 49 1.27 -1.67 -5.45
C LEU A 49 2.48 -2.60 -5.32
N ARG A 50 3.06 -2.64 -4.12
CA ARG A 50 4.17 -3.54 -3.80
C ARG A 50 3.71 -4.58 -2.79
N PRO A 51 3.78 -5.88 -3.12
CA PRO A 51 3.48 -6.93 -2.16
C PRO A 51 4.41 -6.83 -0.95
N ILE A 52 3.83 -6.85 0.25
CA ILE A 52 4.59 -6.94 1.49
C ILE A 52 5.22 -8.34 1.53
N LYS A 53 6.55 -8.40 1.60
CA LYS A 53 7.32 -9.67 1.61
C LYS A 53 7.37 -10.35 2.98
N THR A 54 6.80 -9.71 4.00
CA THR A 54 6.74 -10.24 5.36
C THR A 54 5.48 -11.09 5.50
N SER A 55 5.64 -12.34 5.92
CA SER A 55 4.52 -13.20 6.30
C SER A 55 3.72 -12.51 7.41
N PRO A 56 2.38 -12.45 7.31
CA PRO A 56 1.56 -12.00 8.42
C PRO A 56 1.88 -12.88 9.64
N ASN A 57 2.27 -12.28 10.76
CA ASN A 57 2.27 -12.96 12.06
C ASN A 57 0.82 -13.11 12.54
N THR A 58 -0.02 -13.73 11.72
CA THR A 58 -1.37 -14.14 12.12
C THR A 58 -1.22 -15.45 12.87
N GLY A 59 -0.89 -15.37 14.16
CA GLY A 59 -1.13 -16.47 15.08
C GLY A 59 -2.63 -16.71 15.11
N SER A 60 -3.12 -17.66 14.32
CA SER A 60 -4.51 -18.09 14.36
C SER A 60 -4.73 -18.81 15.69
N ALA A 61 -5.19 -18.05 16.70
CA ALA A 61 -5.62 -18.57 18.00
C ALA A 61 -7.06 -19.12 17.97
N TYR A 62 -7.51 -19.61 16.82
CA TYR A 62 -8.78 -20.31 16.68
C TYR A 62 -8.50 -21.65 15.99
N GLY A 63 -8.31 -22.66 16.83
CA GLY A 63 -8.38 -24.09 16.50
C GLY A 63 -9.48 -24.74 17.32
#